data_AF-A0A7J4B936-F1
#
_entry.id   AF-A0A7J4B936-F1
#
_cell.length_a   1.000
_cell.length_b   1.000
_cell.length_c   1.000
_cell.angle_alpha   90.00
_cell.angle_beta   90.00
_cell.angle_gamma   90.00
#
_symmetry.space_group_name_H-M   'P 1'
#
loop_
_entity.id
_entity.type
_entity.pdbx_description
1 polymer ?
#
loop_
_entity_poly.entity_id
_entity_poly.type
_entity_poly.pdbx_seq_one_letter_code
_entity_poly.pdbx_strand_id
1 'polypeptide(L)'
;MSYVPTQKTRHTRYDGIVSIFSYLVKEKVYGPVDRLARAVDLDMVRLALYEALRYASTEQRRGAQISLPSEDEIQEFLEAIEKQGVGVAKKIAIKALTRGLEQQLTTGKQEQSKP
;
A
#
# COMPACT_ATOMS: atom_id res chain seq x y z
N MET A 1 -4.60 -24.13 22.52
CA MET A 1 -3.85 -22.88 22.74
C MET A 1 -3.07 -22.63 21.46
N SER A 2 -3.69 -21.94 20.49
CA SER A 2 -3.17 -21.84 19.13
C SER A 2 -2.23 -20.64 19.02
N TYR A 3 -0.95 -20.91 18.78
CA TYR A 3 0.09 -19.90 18.57
C TYR A 3 -0.22 -19.13 17.27
N VAL A 4 -0.56 -17.85 17.38
CA VAL A 4 -0.59 -16.93 16.25
C VAL A 4 0.81 -16.32 16.17
N PRO A 5 1.64 -16.65 15.17
CA PRO A 5 2.95 -16.06 15.04
C PRO A 5 2.79 -14.55 14.77
N THR A 6 3.26 -13.72 15.71
CA THR A 6 3.48 -12.30 15.48
C THR A 6 4.56 -12.17 14.40
N GLN A 7 4.13 -11.91 13.16
CA GLN A 7 5.06 -11.65 12.07
C GLN A 7 5.86 -10.39 12.43
N LYS A 8 7.16 -10.56 12.75
CA LYS A 8 8.13 -9.47 12.75
C LYS A 8 8.04 -8.80 11.38
N THR A 9 7.53 -7.58 11.33
CA THR A 9 7.52 -6.73 10.15
C THR A 9 8.97 -6.52 9.72
N ARG A 10 9.40 -7.28 8.71
CA ARG A 10 10.64 -6.96 8.00
C ARG A 10 10.37 -5.65 7.27
N HIS A 11 10.94 -4.54 7.74
CA HIS A 11 10.89 -3.28 7.00
C HIS A 11 11.55 -3.51 5.64
N THR A 12 10.73 -3.52 4.61
CA THR A 12 11.20 -3.59 3.23
C THR A 12 11.56 -2.19 2.75
N ARG A 13 12.43 -2.08 1.74
CA ARG A 13 12.88 -0.81 1.16
C ARG A 13 11.76 0.18 0.81
N TYR A 14 10.56 -0.31 0.52
CA TYR A 14 9.40 0.49 0.09
C TYR A 14 8.18 0.30 1.02
N ASP A 15 8.42 0.17 2.33
CA ASP A 15 7.36 -0.16 3.29
C ASP A 15 6.31 0.95 3.44
N GLY A 16 6.68 2.23 3.31
CA GLY A 16 5.74 3.35 3.32
C GLY A 16 4.83 3.35 2.09
N ILE A 17 5.39 3.07 0.91
CA ILE A 17 4.63 2.92 -0.34
C ILE A 17 3.71 1.70 -0.24
N VAL A 18 4.20 0.56 0.24
CA VAL A 18 3.34 -0.61 0.47
C VAL A 18 2.23 -0.26 1.46
N SER A 19 2.55 0.46 2.53
CA SER A 19 1.59 0.84 3.58
C SER A 19 0.44 1.68 3.04
N ILE A 20 0.72 2.75 2.30
CA ILE A 20 -0.33 3.60 1.73
C ILE A 20 -1.23 2.82 0.76
N PHE A 21 -0.67 2.02 -0.15
CA PHE A 21 -1.48 1.22 -1.07
C PHE A 21 -2.27 0.12 -0.34
N SER A 22 -1.71 -0.48 0.72
CA SER A 22 -2.45 -1.46 1.52
C SER A 22 -3.60 -0.83 2.31
N TYR A 23 -3.46 0.42 2.75
CA TYR A 23 -4.58 1.18 3.33
C TYR A 23 -5.69 1.38 2.30
N LEU A 24 -5.36 1.77 1.06
CA LEU A 24 -6.35 1.90 -0.01
C LEU A 24 -7.08 0.57 -0.27
N VAL A 25 -6.36 -0.56 -0.30
CA VAL A 25 -6.97 -1.89 -0.42
C VAL A 25 -7.93 -2.16 0.73
N LYS A 26 -7.50 -1.90 1.98
CA LYS A 26 -8.33 -2.06 3.18
C LYS A 26 -9.65 -1.29 3.05
N GLU A 27 -9.58 -0.04 2.61
CA GLU A 27 -10.74 0.84 2.38
C GLU A 27 -11.47 0.57 1.05
N LYS A 28 -11.12 -0.51 0.33
CA LYS A 28 -11.73 -0.92 -0.96
C LYS A 28 -11.59 0.12 -2.09
N VAL A 29 -10.55 0.96 -2.02
CA VAL A 29 -10.20 1.95 -3.05
C VAL A 29 -9.17 1.35 -4.01
N TYR A 30 -9.67 0.63 -5.00
CA TYR A 30 -8.81 -0.15 -5.90
C TYR A 30 -8.21 0.64 -7.06
N GLY A 31 -8.79 1.77 -7.47
CA GLY A 31 -8.36 2.53 -8.65
C GLY A 31 -6.84 2.80 -8.73
N PRO A 32 -6.23 3.41 -7.69
CA PRO A 32 -4.79 3.65 -7.68
C PRO A 32 -3.95 2.36 -7.65
N VAL A 33 -4.41 1.34 -6.92
CA VAL A 33 -3.74 0.02 -6.79
C VAL A 33 -3.68 -0.68 -8.15
N ASP A 34 -4.81 -0.69 -8.84
CA ASP A 34 -5.01 -1.26 -10.16
C ASP A 34 -4.13 -0.57 -11.21
N ARG A 35 -4.02 0.76 -11.14
CA ARG A 35 -3.14 1.51 -12.03
C ARG A 35 -1.68 1.16 -11.78
N LEU A 36 -1.26 1.06 -10.52
CA LEU A 36 0.11 0.64 -10.18
C LEU A 36 0.42 -0.77 -10.72
N ALA A 37 -0.54 -1.69 -10.63
CA ALA A 37 -0.40 -3.07 -11.10
C ALA A 37 -0.31 -3.21 -12.63
N ARG A 38 -0.94 -2.28 -13.36
CA ARG A 38 -1.03 -2.26 -14.84
C ARG A 38 -0.10 -1.23 -15.49
N ALA A 39 0.75 -0.56 -14.71
CA ALA A 39 1.65 0.45 -15.23
C ALA A 39 2.56 -0.14 -16.33
N VAL A 40 2.58 0.51 -17.49
CA VAL A 40 3.48 0.18 -18.62
C VAL A 40 4.62 1.18 -18.76
N ASP A 41 4.49 2.34 -18.14
CA ASP A 41 5.48 3.41 -18.09
C ASP A 41 5.56 4.04 -16.69
N LEU A 42 6.51 4.95 -16.54
CA LEU A 42 6.75 5.66 -15.29
C LEU A 42 5.64 6.67 -14.95
N ASP A 43 4.98 7.23 -15.96
CA ASP A 43 3.95 8.25 -15.75
C ASP A 43 2.67 7.63 -15.16
N MET A 44 2.33 6.41 -15.55
CA MET A 44 1.29 5.62 -14.88
C MET A 44 1.61 5.36 -13.42
N VAL A 45 2.88 5.12 -13.08
CA VAL A 45 3.30 4.94 -11.68
C VAL A 45 3.20 6.24 -10.90
N ARG A 46 3.68 7.35 -11.47
CA ARG A 46 3.56 8.69 -10.87
C ARG A 46 2.10 9.05 -10.59
N LEU A 47 1.22 8.77 -11.55
CA LEU A 47 -0.22 9.01 -11.40
C LEU A 47 -0.82 8.14 -10.29
N ALA A 48 -0.45 6.86 -10.20
CA ALA A 48 -0.92 5.98 -9.13
C ALA A 48 -0.45 6.46 -7.74
N LEU A 49 0.81 6.88 -7.61
CA LEU A 49 1.36 7.46 -6.37
C LEU A 49 0.64 8.75 -5.98
N TYR A 50 0.43 9.65 -6.94
CA TYR A 50 -0.29 10.90 -6.72
C TYR A 50 -1.71 10.65 -6.18
N GLU A 51 -2.47 9.76 -6.81
CA GLU A 51 -3.82 9.46 -6.37
C GLU A 51 -3.86 8.81 -4.99
N ALA A 52 -2.91 7.92 -4.69
CA ALA A 52 -2.79 7.31 -3.37
C ALA A 52 -2.49 8.35 -2.28
N LEU A 53 -1.52 9.24 -2.52
CA LEU A 53 -1.17 10.32 -1.60
C LEU A 53 -2.33 11.30 -1.41
N ARG A 54 -3.02 11.67 -2.49
CA ARG A 54 -4.21 12.54 -2.44
C ARG A 54 -5.32 11.91 -1.60
N TYR A 55 -5.58 10.62 -1.77
CA TYR A 55 -6.56 9.90 -0.98
C TYR A 55 -6.16 9.89 0.50
N ALA A 56 -4.93 9.48 0.80
CA ALA A 56 -4.42 9.43 2.16
C ALA A 56 -4.43 10.80 2.86
N SER A 57 -4.13 11.88 2.14
CA SER A 57 -4.22 13.25 2.68
C SER A 57 -5.65 13.60 3.11
N THR A 58 -6.65 13.18 2.33
CA THR A 58 -8.07 13.38 2.67
C THR A 58 -8.46 12.61 3.93
N GLU A 59 -7.99 11.36 4.03
CA GLU A 59 -8.30 10.48 5.15
C GLU A 59 -7.56 10.88 6.44
N GLN A 60 -6.32 11.34 6.35
CA GLN A 60 -5.59 11.91 7.50
C GLN A 60 -6.31 13.12 8.09
N ARG A 61 -6.87 14.00 7.23
CA ARG A 61 -7.71 15.13 7.69
C ARG A 61 -8.97 14.67 8.41
N ARG A 62 -9.43 13.44 8.17
CA ARG A 62 -10.56 12.79 8.85
C ARG A 62 -10.13 11.99 10.09
N GLY A 63 -8.85 12.01 10.44
CA GLY A 63 -8.29 11.34 11.63
C GLY A 63 -7.75 9.93 11.37
N ALA A 64 -7.66 9.47 10.12
CA ALA A 64 -7.06 8.19 9.82
C ALA A 64 -5.55 8.18 10.12
N GLN A 65 -5.08 7.15 10.82
CA GLN A 65 -3.65 6.93 11.05
C GLN A 65 -3.06 6.14 9.89
N ILE A 66 -2.39 6.84 8.98
CA ILE A 66 -1.80 6.27 7.76
C ILE A 66 -0.29 6.54 7.79
N SER A 67 0.50 5.48 7.66
CA SER A 67 1.95 5.61 7.44
C SER A 67 2.20 6.05 6.00
N LEU A 68 2.79 7.23 5.82
CA LEU A 68 3.15 7.77 4.52
C LEU A 68 4.61 7.44 4.17
N PRO A 69 4.93 7.22 2.88
CA PRO A 69 6.32 7.16 2.44
C PRO A 69 6.99 8.53 2.58
N SER A 70 8.31 8.52 2.78
CA SER A 70 9.12 9.73 2.69
C SER A 70 9.32 10.16 1.23
N GLU A 71 9.76 11.40 1.02
CA GLU A 71 10.16 11.88 -0.30
C GLU A 71 11.31 11.05 -0.89
N ASP A 72 12.32 10.74 -0.08
CA ASP A 72 13.44 9.88 -0.46
C ASP A 72 12.96 8.47 -0.87
N GLU A 73 12.01 7.87 -0.15
CA GLU A 73 11.46 6.56 -0.49
C GLU A 73 10.74 6.59 -1.85
N ILE A 74 9.97 7.65 -2.12
CA ILE A 74 9.30 7.85 -3.42
C ILE A 74 10.35 8.00 -4.53
N GLN A 75 11.37 8.83 -4.32
CA GLN A 75 12.42 9.06 -5.30
C GLN A 75 13.18 7.77 -5.62
N GLU A 76 13.62 7.04 -4.60
CA GLU A 76 14.29 5.75 -4.77
C GLU A 76 13.44 4.71 -5.50
N PHE A 77 12.12 4.74 -5.28
CA PHE A 77 11.19 3.84 -5.96
C PHE A 77 11.04 4.19 -7.44
N LEU A 78 10.90 5.47 -7.78
CA LEU A 78 10.81 5.93 -9.16
C LEU A 78 12.11 5.63 -9.93
N GLU A 79 13.26 5.88 -9.33
CA GLU A 79 14.56 5.52 -9.92
C GLU A 79 14.71 4.01 -10.14
N ALA A 80 14.20 3.19 -9.21
CA ALA A 80 14.23 1.74 -9.37
C ALA A 80 13.37 1.29 -10.56
N ILE A 81 12.25 1.95 -10.83
CA ILE A 81 11.41 1.67 -12.00
C ILE A 81 12.12 2.10 -13.29
N GLU A 82 12.79 3.25 -13.30
CA GLU A 82 13.59 3.68 -14.46
C GLU A 82 14.72 2.69 -14.76
N LYS A 83 15.41 2.21 -13.73
CA LYS A 83 16.57 1.30 -13.87
C LYS A 83 16.19 -0.16 -14.15
N GLN A 84 15.10 -0.65 -13.58
CA GLN A 84 14.73 -2.08 -13.57
C GLN A 84 13.42 -2.38 -14.33
N GLY A 85 12.70 -1.35 -14.75
CA GLY A 85 11.42 -1.44 -15.42
C GLY A 85 10.20 -1.49 -14.49
N VAL A 86 9.02 -1.35 -15.09
CA VAL A 86 7.71 -1.31 -14.39
C VAL A 86 7.34 -2.58 -13.63
N GLY A 87 8.07 -3.68 -13.81
CA GLY A 87 7.90 -4.89 -13.02
C GLY A 87 8.07 -4.67 -11.51
N VAL A 88 8.83 -3.65 -11.11
CA VAL A 88 8.96 -3.25 -9.69
C VAL A 88 7.61 -2.75 -9.13
N ALA A 89 6.87 -1.94 -9.89
CA ALA A 89 5.56 -1.42 -9.49
C ALA A 89 4.55 -2.57 -9.25
N LYS A 90 4.55 -3.57 -10.13
CA LYS A 90 3.68 -4.75 -9.98
C LYS A 90 3.97 -5.53 -8.69
N LYS A 91 5.25 -5.68 -8.31
CA LYS A 91 5.64 -6.33 -7.05
C LYS A 91 5.11 -5.56 -5.84
N ILE A 92 5.13 -4.22 -5.88
CA ILE A 92 4.55 -3.39 -4.82
C ILE A 92 3.04 -3.54 -4.75
N ALA A 93 2.35 -3.49 -5.89
CA ALA A 93 0.90 -3.69 -5.93
C ALA A 93 0.48 -5.04 -5.33
N ILE A 94 1.19 -6.13 -5.66
CA ILE A 94 0.94 -7.46 -5.08
C ILE A 94 1.14 -7.44 -3.56
N LYS A 95 2.26 -6.90 -3.07
CA LYS A 95 2.54 -6.80 -1.62
C LYS A 95 1.48 -5.99 -0.89
N ALA A 96 1.08 -4.86 -1.45
CA ALA A 96 0.05 -4.00 -0.89
C ALA A 96 -1.32 -4.70 -0.85
N LEU A 97 -1.68 -5.43 -1.91
CA LEU A 97 -2.91 -6.21 -1.96
C LEU A 97 -2.92 -7.31 -0.89
N THR A 98 -1.83 -8.08 -0.77
CA THR A 98 -1.70 -9.09 0.29
C THR A 98 -1.88 -8.49 1.68
N ARG A 99 -1.13 -7.42 1.99
CA ARG A 99 -1.19 -6.76 3.30
C ARG A 99 -2.56 -6.15 3.59
N GLY A 100 -3.19 -5.50 2.60
CA GLY A 100 -4.51 -4.91 2.76
C GLY A 100 -5.62 -5.94 2.96
N LEU A 101 -5.55 -7.09 2.27
CA LEU A 101 -6.47 -8.21 2.49
C LEU A 101 -6.34 -8.80 3.90
N GLU A 102 -5.10 -8.96 4.39
CA GLU A 102 -4.86 -9.41 5.77
C GLU A 102 -5.48 -8.43 6.79
N GLN A 103 -5.36 -7.12 6.56
CA GLN A 103 -5.98 -6.09 7.41
C GLN A 103 -7.52 -6.15 7.40
N GLN A 104 -8.15 -6.40 6.25
CA GLN A 104 -9.61 -6.58 6.18
C GLN A 104 -10.08 -7.80 6.98
N LEU A 105 -9.34 -8.91 6.87
CA LEU A 105 -9.68 -10.15 7.57
C LEU A 105 -9.52 -10.04 9.08
N THR A 106 -8.58 -9.23 9.58
CA THR A 106 -8.40 -9.01 11.02
C THR A 106 -9.46 -8.05 11.58
N THR A 107 -9.82 -6.98 10.86
CA THR A 107 -10.90 -6.06 11.28
C THR A 107 -12.28 -6.75 11.27
N GLY A 108 -12.60 -7.53 10.23
CA GLY A 108 -13.88 -8.24 10.15
C GLY A 108 -14.10 -9.29 11.25
N LYS A 109 -13.04 -9.91 11.78
CA LYS A 109 -13.13 -10.82 12.93
C LYS A 109 -13.41 -10.09 14.25
N GLN A 110 -12.95 -8.86 14.40
CA GLN A 110 -13.19 -8.05 15.61
C GLN A 110 -14.62 -7.52 15.68
N GLU A 111 -15.24 -7.20 14.54
CA GLU A 111 -16.62 -6.74 14.47
C GLU A 111 -17.65 -7.86 14.76
N GLN A 112 -17.34 -9.11 14.37
CA GLN A 112 -18.18 -10.29 14.67
C GLN A 112 -18.07 -10.79 16.13
N SER A 113 -17.14 -10.22 16.92
CA SER A 113 -16.85 -10.63 18.30
C SER A 113 -17.38 -9.66 19.35
N LYS A 114 -18.04 -8.55 18.94
CA LYS A 114 -18.71 -7.64 19.88
C LYS A 114 -20.15 -8.13 20.13
N PRO A 115 -20.55 -8.35 21.40
CA PRO A 115 -21.90 -8.78 21.77
C PRO A 115 -22.95 -7.68 21.53
#